data_AF-A0A1J3GSM8-F1
#
_entry.id   AF-A0A1J3GSM8-F1
#
_cell.length_a   1.000
_cell.length_b   1.000
_cell.length_c   1.000
_cell.angle_alpha   90.00
_cell.angle_beta   90.00
_cell.angle_gamma   90.00
#
_symmetry.space_group_name_H-M   'P 1'
#
loop_
_entity.id
_entity.type
_entity.pdbx_description
1 polymer ?
#
loop_
_entity_poly.entity_id
_entity_poly.type
_entity_poly.pdbx_seq_one_letter_code
_entity_poly.pdbx_strand_id
1 'polypeptide(L)'
;YKTKISDIIDFFKNVVQVVRVRLTVNGRCLNLLYGLVEFASANEANKALEKKNGQYLLGSQIKLFAAKKTPKRPRPKFCIDHKVW
;
A
#
# COMPACT_ATOMS: atom_id res chain seq x y z
N TYR A 1 -9.06 -12.93 8.22
CA TYR A 1 -9.55 -12.10 7.09
C TYR A 1 -8.40 -11.78 6.16
N LYS A 2 -8.59 -11.88 4.84
CA LYS A 2 -7.57 -11.55 3.83
C LYS A 2 -7.79 -10.12 3.36
N THR A 3 -6.80 -9.24 3.54
CA THR A 3 -6.85 -7.85 3.08
C THR A 3 -6.95 -7.82 1.55
N LYS A 4 -7.98 -7.15 1.03
CA LYS A 4 -8.18 -6.88 -0.40
C LYS A 4 -7.61 -5.52 -0.76
N ILE A 5 -7.36 -5.30 -2.06
CA ILE A 5 -6.91 -4.00 -2.56
C ILE A 5 -7.95 -2.90 -2.29
N SER A 6 -9.24 -3.22 -2.41
CA SER A 6 -10.34 -2.30 -2.07
C SER A 6 -10.22 -1.77 -0.65
N ASP A 7 -9.94 -2.65 0.31
CA ASP A 7 -9.83 -2.27 1.74
C ASP A 7 -8.67 -1.27 1.95
N ILE A 8 -7.57 -1.42 1.20
CA ILE A 8 -6.43 -0.50 1.24
C ILE A 8 -6.81 0.84 0.62
N ILE A 9 -7.50 0.84 -0.53
CA ILE A 9 -7.95 2.07 -1.18
C ILE A 9 -8.90 2.83 -0.26
N ASP A 10 -9.91 2.16 0.28
CA ASP A 10 -10.90 2.77 1.18
C ASP A 10 -10.25 3.30 2.47
N PHE A 11 -9.22 2.62 2.98
CA PHE A 11 -8.46 3.08 4.14
C PHE A 11 -7.78 4.44 3.91
N PHE A 12 -7.28 4.71 2.70
CA PHE A 12 -6.61 5.98 2.38
C PHE A 12 -7.54 7.04 1.76
N LYS A 13 -8.69 6.63 1.21
CA LYS A 13 -9.65 7.47 0.46
C LYS A 13 -10.03 8.78 1.15
N ASN A 14 -10.18 8.76 2.48
CA ASN A 14 -10.59 9.94 3.25
C ASN A 14 -9.47 10.94 3.56
N VAL A 15 -8.23 10.64 3.15
CA VAL A 15 -7.04 11.45 3.49
C VAL A 15 -6.32 11.94 2.23
N VAL A 16 -6.18 11.07 1.23
CA VAL A 16 -5.37 11.26 0.02
C VAL A 16 -5.92 10.47 -1.17
N GLN A 17 -5.51 10.85 -2.38
CA GLN A 17 -5.77 10.07 -3.59
C GLN A 17 -4.72 8.97 -3.77
N VAL A 18 -5.18 7.71 -3.83
CA VAL A 18 -4.32 6.57 -4.16
C VAL A 18 -4.25 6.41 -5.69
N VAL A 19 -3.05 6.38 -6.24
CA VAL A 19 -2.82 6.21 -7.70
C VAL A 19 -2.52 4.76 -8.05
N ARG A 20 -1.79 4.05 -7.17
CA ARG A 20 -1.39 2.67 -7.41
C ARG A 20 -1.21 1.91 -6.11
N VAL A 21 -1.60 0.65 -6.10
CA VAL A 21 -1.35 -0.29 -5.01
C VAL A 21 -0.60 -1.50 -5.57
N ARG A 22 0.57 -1.79 -5.01
CA ARG A 22 1.38 -2.97 -5.33
C ARG A 22 1.51 -3.84 -4.10
N LEU A 23 1.09 -5.09 -4.21
CA LEU A 23 1.16 -6.05 -3.12
C LEU A 23 2.16 -7.15 -3.48
N THR A 24 3.11 -7.40 -2.60
CA THR A 24 4.03 -8.53 -2.75
C THR A 24 3.41 -9.74 -2.09
N VAL A 25 3.10 -10.75 -2.89
CA VAL A 25 2.62 -12.04 -2.39
C VAL A 25 3.74 -13.04 -2.49
N ASN A 26 3.90 -13.92 -1.51
CA ASN A 26 4.85 -15.03 -1.67
C ASN A 26 4.21 -16.08 -2.59
N GLY A 27 5.01 -16.91 -3.28
CA GLY A 27 4.52 -17.93 -4.23
C GLY A 27 3.55 -18.98 -3.65
N ARG A 28 3.36 -18.97 -2.31
CA ARG A 28 2.37 -19.77 -1.58
C ARG A 28 1.09 -18.99 -1.20
N CYS A 29 0.87 -17.80 -1.77
CA CYS A 29 -0.38 -17.02 -1.72
C CYS A 29 -1.01 -16.73 -0.34
N LEU A 30 -0.29 -16.94 0.78
CA LEU A 30 -0.94 -16.87 2.10
C LEU A 30 -0.76 -15.54 2.85
N ASN A 31 0.43 -14.94 2.87
CA ASN A 31 0.65 -13.77 3.73
C ASN A 31 1.19 -12.59 2.90
N LEU A 32 0.37 -11.55 2.82
CA LEU A 32 0.78 -10.19 2.45
C LEU A 32 1.83 -9.74 3.48
N LEU A 33 3.10 -9.91 3.14
CA LEU A 33 4.19 -9.48 4.02
C LEU A 33 4.32 -7.96 3.94
N TYR A 34 4.31 -7.38 2.74
CA TYR A 34 4.45 -5.93 2.51
C TYR A 34 3.77 -5.48 1.22
N GLY A 35 3.31 -4.22 1.21
CA GLY A 35 2.74 -3.55 0.05
C GLY A 35 3.33 -2.15 -0.14
N LEU A 36 3.26 -1.65 -1.37
CA LEU A 36 3.65 -0.30 -1.74
C LEU A 36 2.41 0.43 -2.26
N VAL A 37 2.19 1.64 -1.77
CA VAL A 37 1.10 2.51 -2.24
C VAL A 37 1.73 3.76 -2.82
N GLU A 38 1.38 4.07 -4.06
CA GLU A 38 1.78 5.31 -4.73
C GLU A 38 0.62 6.31 -4.66
N PHE A 39 0.93 7.54 -4.26
CA PHE A 39 0.00 8.66 -4.15
C PHE A 39 0.27 9.68 -5.27
N ALA A 40 -0.61 10.65 -5.46
CA ALA A 40 -0.49 11.62 -6.55
C ALA A 40 0.70 12.57 -6.36
N SER A 41 1.11 12.83 -5.11
CA SER A 41 2.27 13.66 -4.81
C SER A 41 3.04 13.22 -3.56
N ALA A 42 4.26 13.74 -3.39
CA ALA A 42 5.04 13.56 -2.17
C ALA A 42 4.34 14.16 -0.93
N ASN A 43 3.62 15.28 -1.10
CA ASN A 43 2.87 15.90 -0.01
C ASN A 43 1.73 15.00 0.47
N GLU A 44 1.02 14.35 -0.46
CA GLU A 44 0.03 13.34 -0.12
C GLU A 44 0.66 12.13 0.57
N ALA A 45 1.80 11.65 0.10
CA ALA A 45 2.51 10.55 0.75
C ALA A 45 2.85 10.88 2.22
N ASN A 46 3.31 12.09 2.49
CA ASN A 46 3.59 12.57 3.85
C ASN A 46 2.31 12.65 4.70
N LYS A 47 1.23 13.23 4.15
CA LYS A 47 -0.07 13.32 4.82
C LYS A 47 -0.66 11.94 5.15
N ALA A 48 -0.49 10.97 4.25
CA ALA A 48 -0.91 9.60 4.46
C ALA A 48 -0.09 8.95 5.59
N LEU A 49 1.23 9.15 5.59
CA LEU A 49 2.12 8.67 6.64
C LEU A 49 1.73 9.24 8.01
N GLU A 50 1.53 10.55 8.12
CA GLU A 50 1.16 11.22 9.37
C GLU A 50 -0.18 10.75 9.92
N LYS A 51 -1.21 10.63 9.07
CA LYS A 51 -2.59 10.37 9.52
C LYS A 51 -2.93 8.89 9.65
N LYS A 52 -2.22 8.00 8.95
CA LYS A 52 -2.58 6.59 8.85
C LYS A 52 -1.53 5.62 9.41
N ASN A 53 -0.33 6.09 9.74
CA ASN A 53 0.65 5.22 10.39
C ASN A 53 0.19 4.84 11.81
N GLY A 54 0.28 3.56 12.15
CA GLY A 54 -0.16 3.03 13.46
C GLY A 54 -1.68 2.83 13.58
N GLN A 55 -2.46 3.15 12.54
CA GLN A 55 -3.90 2.90 12.50
C GLN A 55 -4.21 1.43 12.17
N TYR A 56 -5.42 1.00 12.48
CA TYR A 56 -5.87 -0.37 12.26
C TYR A 56 -6.59 -0.51 10.91
N LEU A 57 -6.23 -1.55 10.16
CA LEU A 57 -6.97 -2.03 9.00
C LEU A 57 -7.43 -3.46 9.27
N LEU A 58 -8.73 -3.70 9.23
CA LEU A 58 -9.32 -5.03 9.48
C LEU A 58 -8.83 -5.69 10.79
N GLY A 59 -8.67 -4.88 11.85
CA GLY A 59 -8.17 -5.35 13.15
C GLY A 59 -6.66 -5.56 13.25
N SER A 60 -5.89 -5.30 12.19
CA SER A 60 -4.43 -5.35 12.20
C SER A 60 -3.83 -3.95 12.19
N GLN A 61 -2.91 -3.67 13.10
CA GLN A 61 -2.18 -2.40 13.11
C GLN A 61 -1.23 -2.31 11.92
N ILE A 62 -1.34 -1.25 11.12
CA ILE A 62 -0.46 -1.00 9.98
C ILE A 62 0.70 -0.10 10.39
N LYS A 63 1.91 -0.47 9.97
CA LYS A 63 3.08 0.40 9.99
C LYS A 63 3.40 0.88 8.58
N LEU A 64 3.44 2.20 8.41
CA LEU A 64 3.77 2.87 7.17
C LEU A 64 5.19 3.42 7.24
N PHE A 65 5.89 3.37 6.11
CA PHE A 65 7.23 3.92 5.96
C PHE A 65 7.34 4.65 4.63
N ALA A 66 8.04 5.79 4.62
CA ALA A 66 8.34 6.50 3.39
C ALA A 66 9.24 5.64 2.49
N ALA A 67 8.77 5.34 1.28
CA ALA A 67 9.54 4.57 0.30
C ALA A 67 10.27 5.51 -0.66
N LYS A 68 11.59 5.32 -0.82
CA LYS A 68 12.35 5.99 -1.88
C LYS A 68 11.97 5.38 -3.22
N LYS A 69 11.60 6.23 -4.20
CA LYS A 69 11.37 5.81 -5.58
C LYS A 69 12.69 5.32 -6.16
N THR A 70 12.83 4.01 -6.25
CA THR A 70 14.03 3.37 -6.82
C THR A 70 13.71 2.97 -8.26
N PRO A 71 14.54 3.36 -9.25
CA PRO A 71 14.20 3.18 -10.66
C PRO A 71 14.11 1.71 -11.10
N LYS A 72 14.70 0.78 -10.33
CA LYS A 72 14.70 -0.66 -10.64
C LYS A 72 14.71 -1.50 -9.37
N ARG A 73 13.54 -1.74 -8.77
CA ARG A 73 13.37 -2.99 -8.01
C ARG A 73 12.86 -4.04 -9.00
N PRO A 74 13.57 -5.17 -9.20
CA PRO A 74 13.00 -6.30 -9.92
C PRO A 74 11.64 -6.59 -9.31
N ARG A 75 10.59 -6.64 -10.15
CA ARG A 75 9.26 -7.00 -9.67
C ARG A 75 9.39 -8.37 -9.00
N PRO A 76 9.00 -8.54 -7.73
CA PRO A 76 8.87 -9.85 -7.14
C PRO A 76 8.10 -10.77 -8.09
N LYS A 77 8.52 -12.04 -8.20
CA LYS A 77 7.92 -13.00 -9.14
C LYS A 77 6.40 -13.09 -9.01
N PHE A 78 5.87 -12.78 -7.83
CA PHE A 78 4.43 -12.70 -7.57
C PHE A 78 4.08 -11.32 -6.99
N CYS A 79 3.62 -10.42 -7.86
CA CYS A 79 3.13 -9.11 -7.49
C CYS A 79 1.73 -8.90 -8.03
N ILE A 80 0.82 -8.47 -7.16
CA ILE A 80 -0.48 -7.94 -7.59
C ILE A 80 -0.31 -6.43 -7.72
N ASP A 81 -0.64 -5.89 -8.88
CA ASP A 81 -0.44 -4.49 -9.23
C ASP A 81 -1.76 -3.91 -9.72
N HIS A 82 -2.25 -2.88 -9.05
CA HIS A 82 -3.54 -2.26 -9.34
C HIS A 82 -3.35 -0.75 -9.46
N LYS A 83 -3.72 -0.20 -10.62
CA LYS A 83 -3.70 1.22 -10.92
C LYS A 83 -5.12 1.75 -10.85
N VAL A 84 -5.34 2.82 -10.08
CA VAL A 84 -6.68 3.27 -9.69
C VAL A 84 -7.36 4.14 -10.77
N TRP A 85 -6.57 4.79 -11.64
CA TRP A 85 -6.98 5.76 -12.68
C TRP A 85 -7.68 7.01 -12.16
#